data_AF-A0A257SEK6-F1
#
_entry.id   AF-A0A257SEK6-F1
#
_cell.length_a   1.000
_cell.length_b   1.000
_cell.length_c   1.000
_cell.angle_alpha   90.00
_cell.angle_beta   90.00
_cell.angle_gamma   90.00
#
_symmetry.space_group_name_H-M   'P 1'
#
loop_
_entity.id
_entity.type
_entity.pdbx_description
1 polymer ?
#
loop_
_entity_poly.entity_id
_entity_poly.type
_entity_poly.pdbx_seq_one_letter_code
_entity_poly.pdbx_strand_id
1 'polypeptide(L)' 'IPVVDDFERILGAPVLLMGFGLPGENAHAPNEWISMDNFSRGLRAVAVLYEELGRRN' A
#
# COMPACT_ATOMS: atom_id res chain seq x y z
N ILE A 1 -5.35 -6.40 -7.28
CA ILE A 1 -4.91 -5.39 -8.27
C ILE A 1 -3.94 -6.08 -9.23
N PRO A 2 -4.31 -6.29 -10.51
CA PRO A 2 -3.55 -7.15 -11.43
C PRO A 2 -2.09 -6.75 -11.69
N VAL A 3 -1.77 -5.46 -11.57
CA VAL A 3 -0.43 -4.91 -11.89
C VAL A 3 0.73 -5.48 -11.05
N VAL A 4 0.43 -6.11 -9.91
CA VAL A 4 1.45 -6.68 -9.02
C VAL A 4 2.25 -7.78 -9.73
N ASP A 5 1.57 -8.68 -10.44
CA ASP A 5 2.21 -9.79 -11.17
C ASP A 5 3.08 -9.28 -12.33
N ASP A 6 2.58 -8.29 -13.07
CA ASP A 6 3.34 -7.65 -14.14
C ASP A 6 4.61 -6.99 -13.62
N PHE A 7 4.56 -6.28 -12.49
CA PHE A 7 5.75 -5.68 -11.90
C PHE A 7 6.78 -6.71 -11.45
N GLU A 8 6.35 -7.80 -10.82
CA GLU A 8 7.26 -8.86 -10.39
C GLU A 8 7.95 -9.50 -11.58
N ARG A 9 7.19 -9.86 -12.62
CA ARG A 9 7.69 -10.49 -13.85
C ARG A 9 8.61 -9.58 -14.66
N ILE A 10 8.28 -8.29 -14.79
CA ILE A 10 9.03 -7.36 -15.64
C ILE A 10 10.29 -6.85 -14.94
N LEU A 11 10.21 -6.55 -13.64
CA LEU A 11 11.31 -5.95 -12.89
C LEU A 11 12.22 -6.99 -12.24
N GLY A 12 11.78 -8.25 -12.14
CA GLY A 12 12.56 -9.33 -11.53
C GLY A 12 12.83 -9.12 -10.04
N ALA A 13 11.94 -8.39 -9.36
CA ALA A 13 12.07 -8.04 -7.95
C ALA A 13 10.78 -8.37 -7.19
N PRO A 14 10.85 -8.76 -5.90
CA PRO A 14 9.67 -8.98 -5.08
C PRO A 14 8.80 -7.72 -5.00
N VAL A 15 7.50 -7.87 -5.18
CA VAL A 15 6.55 -6.75 -5.13
C VAL A 15 5.71 -6.84 -3.85
N LEU A 16 5.61 -5.73 -3.12
CA LEU A 16 4.74 -5.59 -1.97
C LEU A 16 3.59 -4.63 -2.30
N LEU A 17 2.36 -5.12 -2.23
CA LEU A 17 1.16 -4.27 -2.28
C LEU A 17 0.76 -3.89 -0.86
N MET A 18 0.75 -2.59 -0.55
CA MET A 18 0.39 -2.08 0.78
C MET A 18 -0.95 -1.35 0.74
N GLY A 19 -2.01 -2.05 1.15
CA GLY A 19 -3.37 -1.50 1.20
C GLY A 19 -3.77 -1.05 2.61
N PHE A 20 -4.43 0.12 2.69
CA PHE A 20 -4.92 0.67 3.96
C PHE A 20 -6.44 0.86 3.97
N GLY A 21 -7.14 0.44 2.92
CA GLY A 21 -8.57 0.67 2.82
C GLY A 21 -9.40 -0.26 3.71
N LEU A 22 -10.53 0.22 4.21
CA LEU A 22 -11.53 -0.56 4.92
C LEU A 22 -12.63 -1.07 3.97
N PRO A 23 -13.33 -2.17 4.33
CA PRO A 23 -14.55 -2.54 3.62
C PRO A 23 -15.57 -1.40 3.61
N GLY A 24 -16.15 -1.10 2.44
CA GLY A 24 -17.17 -0.04 2.29
C GLY A 24 -16.61 1.36 2.03
N GLU A 25 -15.30 1.51 1.82
CA GLU A 25 -14.68 2.76 1.37
C GLU A 25 -14.92 3.07 -0.12
N ASN A 26 -15.64 2.20 -0.82
CA ASN A 26 -16.20 2.45 -2.15
C ASN A 26 -15.15 2.84 -3.20
N ALA A 27 -13.98 2.20 -3.18
CA ALA A 27 -12.97 2.40 -4.23
C ALA A 27 -13.61 2.25 -5.62
N HIS A 28 -13.47 3.29 -6.46
CA HIS A 28 -14.09 3.40 -7.79
C HIS A 28 -15.61 3.53 -7.81
N ALA A 29 -16.25 3.97 -6.71
CA ALA A 29 -17.68 4.21 -6.61
C ALA A 29 -18.00 5.56 -5.93
N PRO A 30 -19.24 6.08 -6.05
CA PRO A 30 -19.61 7.34 -5.41
C PRO A 30 -19.42 7.33 -3.89
N ASN A 31 -19.13 8.51 -3.33
CA ASN A 31 -18.78 8.69 -1.92
C ASN A 31 -17.59 7.82 -1.50
N GLU A 32 -16.58 7.69 -2.36
CA GLU A 32 -15.27 7.13 -2.00
C GLU A 32 -14.68 7.93 -0.84
N TRP A 33 -14.19 7.24 0.18
CA TRP A 33 -13.66 7.85 1.39
C TRP A 33 -12.55 6.97 1.98
N ILE A 34 -11.76 7.53 2.90
CA ILE A 34 -10.76 6.78 3.66
C ILE A 34 -10.86 7.13 5.14
N SER A 35 -10.68 6.15 6.02
CA SER A 35 -10.55 6.38 7.45
C SER A 35 -9.37 7.30 7.77
N MET A 36 -9.61 8.37 8.53
CA MET A 36 -8.55 9.29 8.97
C MET A 36 -7.48 8.62 9.85
N ASP A 37 -7.88 7.58 10.60
CA ASP A 37 -6.95 6.76 11.38
C ASP A 37 -6.07 5.92 10.44
N ASN A 38 -6.65 5.30 9.40
CA ASN A 38 -5.88 4.55 8.40
C ASN A 38 -5.00 5.45 7.55
N PHE A 39 -5.44 6.67 7.23
CA PHE A 39 -4.60 7.66 6.54
C PHE A 39 -3.36 8.00 7.38
N SER A 40 -3.55 8.33 8.65
CA SER A 40 -2.46 8.71 9.56
C SER A 40 -1.52 7.54 9.88
N ARG A 41 -2.08 6.35 10.15
CA ARG A 41 -1.30 5.14 10.42
C ARG A 41 -0.63 4.59 9.17
N GLY A 42 -1.27 4.69 8.02
CA GLY A 42 -0.71 4.29 6.73
C GLY A 42 0.53 5.10 6.41
N LEU A 43 0.49 6.42 6.60
CA LEU A 43 1.68 7.28 6.48
C LEU A 43 2.84 6.78 7.37
N ARG A 44 2.55 6.52 8.65
CA ARG A 44 3.55 6.01 9.58
C ARG A 44 4.08 4.63 9.17
N ALA A 45 3.21 3.74 8.71
CA ALA A 45 3.58 2.39 8.28
C ALA A 45 4.52 2.43 7.07
N VAL A 46 4.26 3.30 6.09
CA VAL A 46 5.14 3.50 4.92
C VAL A 46 6.51 4.04 5.36
N ALA A 47 6.53 5.06 6.24
CA ALA A 47 7.79 5.61 6.75
C ALA A 47 8.64 4.55 7.47
N VAL A 48 8.02 3.76 8.35
CA VAL A 48 8.68 2.66 9.06
C VAL A 48 9.15 1.58 8.09
N LEU A 49 8.36 1.23 7.08
CA LEU A 49 8.78 0.26 6.06
C LEU A 49 10.08 0.70 5.39
N TYR A 50 10.18 1.96 4.95
CA TYR A 50 11.41 2.47 4.33
C TYR A 50 12.60 2.50 5.30
N GLU A 51 12.37 2.88 6.56
CA GLU A 51 13.41 2.83 7.60
C GLU A 51 13.94 1.40 7.81
N GLU A 52 13.05 0.43 7.97
CA GLU A 52 13.43 -0.98 8.16
C GLU A 52 14.13 -1.57 6.93
N LEU A 53 13.70 -1.20 5.72
CA LEU A 53 14.40 -1.60 4.49
C LEU A 53 15.82 -1.01 4.43
N GLY A 54 15.99 0.25 4.84
CA GLY A 54 17.30 0.90 4.87
C GLY A 54 18.28 0.29 5.87
N ARG A 55 17.78 -0.31 6.96
CA ARG A 55 18.57 -1.02 7.98
C ARG A 55 19.00 -2.43 7.56
N ARG A 56 18.40 -3.03 6.54
CA ARG A 56 18.70 -4.39 6.07
C ARG A 56 19.95 -4.47 5.17
N ASN A 57 20.84 -3.47 5.23
CA ASN A 57 22.11 -3.42 4.50
C ASN A 57 23.28 -3.80 5.42
#